data_AF-R0M9T4-F1
#
_entry.id   AF-R0M9T4-F1
#
_cell.length_a   1.000
_cell.length_b   1.000
_cell.length_c   1.000
_cell.angle_alpha   90.00
_cell.angle_beta   90.00
_cell.angle_gamma   90.00
#
_symmetry.space_group_name_H-M   'P 1'
#
loop_
_entity.id
_entity.type
_entity.pdbx_description
1 polymer ?
#
loop_
_entity_poly.entity_id
_entity_poly.type
_entity_poly.pdbx_seq_one_letter_code
_entity_poly.pdbx_strand_id
1 'polypeptide(L)' 'MVELGISTFGETTELEGTGQTYSHAERIRQLVAEIELADKIGLDVYGIGEHHRADFAVSAQRLSWQLGQSIPRKFV' A
#
# COMPACT_ATOMS: atom_id res chain seq x y z
N MET A 1 11.43 6.14 -21.80
CA MET A 1 11.97 5.43 -20.61
C MET A 1 10.84 4.60 -20.03
N VAL A 2 11.14 3.42 -19.47
CA VAL A 2 10.14 2.54 -18.82
C VAL A 2 10.18 2.82 -17.33
N GLU A 3 9.00 2.88 -16.69
CA GLU A 3 8.85 2.93 -15.23
C GLU A 3 8.27 1.58 -14.76
N LEU A 4 8.80 1.03 -13.67
CA LEU A 4 8.33 -0.21 -13.06
C LEU A 4 7.83 0.03 -11.64
N GLY A 5 6.69 -0.56 -11.31
CA GLY A 5 6.07 -0.38 -10.01
C GLY A 5 5.09 -1.49 -9.65
N ILE A 6 4.55 -1.38 -8.44
CA ILE A 6 3.53 -2.29 -7.89
C ILE A 6 2.35 -1.49 -7.34
N SER A 7 1.22 -2.15 -7.16
CA SER A 7 0.02 -1.53 -6.58
C SER A 7 -0.77 -2.50 -5.71
N THR A 8 -1.50 -1.97 -4.74
CA THR A 8 -2.40 -2.71 -3.84
C THR A 8 -3.64 -1.86 -3.53
N PHE A 9 -4.71 -2.49 -3.10
CA PHE A 9 -5.87 -1.80 -2.54
C PHE A 9 -5.88 -1.77 -1.00
N GLY A 10 -4.87 -2.35 -0.35
CA GLY A 10 -4.82 -2.45 1.10
C GLY A 10 -5.87 -3.42 1.66
N GLU A 11 -6.00 -4.58 1.01
CA GLU A 11 -6.94 -5.64 1.36
C GLU A 11 -6.69 -6.14 2.79
N THR A 12 -7.78 -6.41 3.52
CA THR A 12 -7.76 -7.10 4.82
C THR A 12 -8.58 -8.39 4.79
N THR A 13 -8.82 -8.92 3.59
CA THR A 13 -9.36 -10.26 3.39
C THR A 13 -8.38 -11.31 3.90
N GLU A 14 -8.89 -12.52 4.11
CA GLU A 14 -8.05 -13.66 4.47
C GLU A 14 -6.97 -13.88 3.42
N LEU A 15 -5.73 -14.04 3.87
CA LEU A 15 -4.62 -14.45 3.03
C LEU A 15 -4.83 -15.89 2.58
N GLU A 16 -4.89 -16.07 1.26
CA GLU A 16 -5.21 -17.35 0.62
C GLU A 16 -4.35 -18.49 1.17
N GLY A 17 -5.00 -19.54 1.65
CA GLY A 17 -4.34 -20.74 2.16
C GLY A 17 -3.74 -20.63 3.56
N THR A 18 -3.86 -19.48 4.24
CA THR A 18 -3.27 -19.29 5.57
C THR A 18 -4.28 -19.11 6.71
N GLY A 19 -5.54 -18.74 6.41
CA GLY A 19 -6.51 -18.39 7.45
C GLY A 19 -6.25 -17.04 8.13
N GLN A 20 -5.17 -16.34 7.76
CA GLN A 20 -4.73 -15.13 8.44
C GLN A 20 -5.42 -13.90 7.87
N THR A 21 -5.98 -13.07 8.75
CA THR A 21 -6.50 -11.73 8.41
C THR A 21 -5.68 -10.67 9.14
N TYR A 22 -5.78 -9.43 8.67
CA TYR A 22 -5.15 -8.28 9.32
C TYR A 22 -6.22 -7.27 9.72
N SER A 23 -6.04 -6.62 10.86
CA SER A 23 -6.79 -5.40 11.15
C SER A 23 -6.38 -4.28 10.19
N HIS A 24 -7.27 -3.29 9.99
CA HIS A 24 -6.94 -2.11 9.17
C HIS A 24 -5.67 -1.40 9.66
N ALA A 25 -5.48 -1.30 10.97
CA ALA A 25 -4.31 -0.66 11.55
C ALA A 25 -3.01 -1.43 11.27
N GLU A 26 -3.06 -2.76 11.30
CA GLU A 26 -1.92 -3.60 10.92
C GLU A 26 -1.60 -3.47 9.43
N ARG A 27 -2.62 -3.52 8.58
CA ARG A 27 -2.44 -3.36 7.13
C ARG A 27 -1.84 -2.00 6.78
N ILE A 28 -2.29 -0.91 7.41
CA ILE A 28 -1.71 0.43 7.21
C ILE A 28 -0.22 0.46 7.57
N ARG A 29 0.19 -0.16 8.69
CA ARG A 29 1.62 -0.24 9.05
C ARG A 29 2.43 -1.07 8.06
N GLN A 30 1.86 -2.15 7.54
CA GLN A 30 2.50 -2.95 6.49
C GLN A 30 2.65 -2.16 5.19
N LEU A 31 1.61 -1.40 4.77
CA LEU A 31 1.69 -0.53 3.60
C LEU A 31 2.83 0.47 3.71
N VAL A 32 3.03 1.09 4.88
CA VAL A 32 4.18 1.98 5.11
C VAL A 32 5.51 1.23 4.95
N ALA A 33 5.64 0.03 5.52
CA ALA A 33 6.85 -0.77 5.39
C ALA A 33 7.11 -1.22 3.94
N GLU A 34 6.07 -1.57 3.19
CA GLU A 34 6.13 -1.93 1.76
C GLU A 34 6.57 -0.73 0.92
N ILE A 35 6.02 0.44 1.18
CA ILE A 35 6.40 1.71 0.56
C ILE A 35 7.89 2.01 0.79
N GLU A 36 8.37 1.91 2.03
CA GLU A 36 9.79 2.11 2.34
C GLU A 36 10.68 1.07 1.64
N LEU A 37 10.23 -0.18 1.53
CA LEU A 37 10.98 -1.22 0.85
C LEU A 37 11.04 -0.97 -0.65
N ALA A 38 9.92 -0.59 -1.28
CA ALA A 38 9.83 -0.28 -2.70
C ALA A 38 10.82 0.81 -3.10
N ASP A 39 10.96 1.85 -2.27
CA ASP A 39 11.97 2.89 -2.46
C ASP A 39 13.40 2.34 -2.37
N LYS A 40 13.70 1.60 -1.28
CA LYS A 40 15.01 0.99 -1.04
C LYS A 40 15.48 0.10 -2.20
N ILE A 41 14.57 -0.65 -2.82
CA ILE A 41 14.93 -1.64 -3.85
C ILE A 41 14.94 -1.11 -5.28
N GLY A 42 14.45 0.10 -5.53
CA GLY A 42 14.53 0.67 -6.88
C GLY A 42 13.22 0.86 -7.65
N LEU A 43 12.05 0.53 -7.08
CA LEU A 43 10.78 0.67 -7.81
C LEU A 43 10.43 2.13 -8.06
N ASP A 44 10.05 2.47 -9.29
CA ASP A 44 9.72 3.83 -9.71
C ASP A 44 8.37 4.31 -9.15
N VAL A 45 7.44 3.37 -8.97
CA VAL A 45 6.05 3.63 -8.54
C VAL A 45 5.58 2.62 -7.48
N TYR A 46 4.90 3.13 -6.45
CA TYR A 46 4.08 2.31 -5.56
C TYR A 46 2.68 2.91 -5.46
N GLY A 47 1.68 2.16 -5.91
CA GLY A 47 0.30 2.62 -6.02
C GLY A 47 -0.61 2.12 -4.90
N ILE A 48 -1.46 2.99 -4.35
CA ILE A 48 -2.50 2.59 -3.38
C ILE A 48 -3.86 3.07 -3.86
N GLY A 49 -4.73 2.11 -4.24
CA GLY A 49 -6.09 2.43 -4.64
C GLY A 49 -7.04 2.56 -3.45
N GLU A 50 -8.05 3.43 -3.59
CA GLU A 50 -9.11 3.64 -2.60
C GLU A 50 -10.29 2.72 -2.82
N HIS A 51 -10.80 2.13 -1.73
CA HIS A 51 -11.95 1.24 -1.71
C HIS A 51 -12.87 1.56 -0.53
N HIS A 52 -14.18 1.63 -0.79
CA HIS A 52 -15.22 1.87 0.21
C HIS A 52 -15.90 0.57 0.62
N ARG A 53 -15.11 -0.36 1.16
CA ARG A 53 -15.60 -1.65 1.67
C ARG A 53 -14.91 -1.99 2.98
N ALA A 54 -15.59 -2.73 3.85
CA ALA A 54 -15.08 -3.08 5.18
C ALA A 54 -13.83 -3.97 5.15
N ASP A 55 -13.61 -4.70 4.06
CA ASP A 55 -12.48 -5.59 3.84
C ASP A 55 -11.26 -4.91 3.19
N PHE A 56 -11.21 -3.57 3.19
CA PHE A 56 -10.09 -2.76 2.71
C PHE A 56 -9.74 -1.68 3.74
N ALA A 57 -8.46 -1.51 4.01
CA ALA A 57 -7.97 -0.55 5.01
C ALA A 57 -7.88 0.90 4.47
N VAL A 58 -7.96 1.09 3.15
CA VAL A 58 -7.76 2.39 2.50
C VAL A 58 -9.04 2.88 1.84
N SER A 59 -9.73 3.80 2.52
CA SER A 59 -10.96 4.44 2.03
C SER A 59 -10.79 5.88 1.54
N ALA A 60 -9.57 6.42 1.61
CA ALA A 60 -9.26 7.77 1.15
C ALA A 60 -7.83 7.84 0.59
N GLN A 61 -7.68 8.10 -0.72
CA GLN A 61 -6.39 8.25 -1.39
C GLN A 61 -5.51 9.34 -0.76
N ARG A 62 -6.10 10.38 -0.18
CA ARG A 62 -5.32 11.46 0.45
C ARG A 62 -4.51 11.00 1.66
N LEU A 63 -4.94 9.94 2.35
CA LEU A 63 -4.21 9.40 3.50
C LEU A 63 -2.92 8.68 3.07
N SER A 64 -2.93 7.95 1.95
CA SER A 64 -1.74 7.26 1.43
C SER A 64 -0.67 8.23 0.94
N TRP A 65 -1.07 9.34 0.30
CA TRP A 65 -0.13 10.37 -0.14
C TRP A 65 0.68 10.96 1.03
N GLN A 66 0.05 11.19 2.19
CA GLN A 66 0.75 11.76 3.35
C GLN A 66 1.80 10.81 3.95
N LEU A 67 1.59 9.50 3.87
CA LEU A 67 2.54 8.49 4.36
C LEU A 67 3.82 8.42 3.50
N GLY A 68 3.73 8.74 2.21
CA GLY A 68 4.83 8.65 1.25
C GLY A 68 5.72 9.90 1.10
N GLN A 69 5.37 11.04 1.71
CA GLN A 69 6.08 12.32 1.45
C GLN A 69 7.55 12.37 1.88
N SER A 70 8.02 11.40 2.67
CA SER A 70 9.42 11.29 3.08
C SER A 70 10.31 10.62 2.02
N ILE A 71 9.75 10.20 0.89
CA ILE A 71 10.37 9.24 -0.02
C ILE A 71 10.49 9.85 -1.43
N PRO A 72 11.66 9.73 -2.11
CA PRO A 72 11.96 10.49 -3.33
C PRO A 72 11.21 10.05 -4.61
N ARG A 73 10.39 8.99 -4.56
CA ARG A 73 9.74 8.39 -5.75
C ARG A 73 8.23 8.60 -5.81
N LYS A 74 7.63 8.28 -6.97
CA LYS A 74 6.23 8.59 -7.28
C LYS A 74 5.28 7.63 -6.55
N PHE A 75 4.44 8.18 -5.68
CA PHE A 75 3.29 7.48 -5.10
C PHE A 75 2.03 7.89 -5.84
N VAL A 76 1.22 6.91 -6.25
CA VAL A 76 0.01 7.16 -7.07
C VAL A 76 -1.21 6.54 -6.42
#